data_AF-A0A2H5WWM7-F1
#
_entry.id   AF-A0A2H5WWM7-F1
#
_cell.length_a   1.000
_cell.length_b   1.000
_cell.length_c   1.000
_cell.angle_alpha   90.00
_cell.angle_beta   90.00
_cell.angle_gamma   90.00
#
_symmetry.space_group_name_H-M   'P 1'
#
loop_
_entity.id
_entity.type
_entity.pdbx_description
1 polymer ?
#
loop_
_entity_poly.entity_id
_entity_poly.type
_entity_poly.pdbx_seq_one_letter_code
_entity_poly.pdbx_strand_id
1 'polypeptide(L)'
;MRWGVARHAVRWKLLCLIIGCLLLTGVAWWLQRAMLPRVRPSFVVRQSPALSAHWRQPLMQAATAPPQQAQALYRQLTRLPARTAEEEYIVGYAHYQIGKLYAEQKRFRLAQQAFQRLAEQRLSIPALPIDPSFGTWSEQGAYQAAICAYQLDPRQGIQQMIRFMEDHPTSPLVIGAYKRILRWTNEQPPAAAQRAWQKAQAARAERLKETAACGPKALAYVLQHEFGVPTDWRRLMKECGTTLEGTSLWALAQAARKRGVSAVGLEVSRNGLLQQQPPFLVWNPLGHYVALIERDGKWQVYDPETNSLQPWLEQSLPEGWRGAILLLHPRPTLATHYSGGTKP
;
A
#
# COMPACT_ATOMS: atom_id res chain seq x y z
N MET A 1 6.41 -39.16 58.22
CA MET A 1 7.13 -39.28 56.93
C MET A 1 6.23 -39.50 55.70
N ARG A 2 4.94 -39.11 55.68
CA ARG A 2 4.02 -39.30 54.52
C ARG A 2 3.50 -38.01 53.86
N TRP A 3 3.93 -36.83 54.30
CA TRP A 3 3.41 -35.54 53.82
C TRP A 3 4.21 -34.91 52.66
N GLY A 4 5.35 -35.49 52.25
CA GLY A 4 6.22 -34.93 51.21
C GLY A 4 5.83 -35.28 49.77
N VAL A 5 5.18 -36.43 49.55
CA VAL A 5 4.91 -36.95 48.20
C VAL A 5 3.75 -36.22 47.51
N ALA A 6 2.75 -35.77 48.28
CA ALA A 6 1.57 -35.10 47.72
C ALA A 6 1.88 -33.75 47.06
N ARG A 7 2.84 -32.97 47.58
CA ARG A 7 3.17 -31.64 47.04
C ARG A 7 3.88 -31.69 45.69
N HIS A 8 4.65 -32.74 45.42
CA HIS A 8 5.31 -32.92 44.13
C HIS A 8 4.31 -33.27 43.02
N ALA A 9 3.31 -34.11 43.33
CA ALA A 9 2.28 -34.47 42.36
C ALA A 9 1.42 -33.27 41.92
N VAL A 10 1.09 -32.37 42.85
CA VAL A 10 0.33 -31.15 42.53
C VAL A 10 1.14 -30.18 41.66
N ARG A 11 2.43 -29.97 41.98
CA ARG A 11 3.31 -29.10 41.18
C ARG A 11 3.50 -29.60 39.75
N TRP A 12 3.63 -30.91 39.56
CA TRP A 12 3.78 -31.50 38.23
C TRP A 12 2.50 -31.33 37.38
N LYS A 13 1.33 -31.58 37.98
CA LYS A 13 0.04 -31.38 37.30
C LYS A 13 -0.18 -29.92 36.89
N LEU A 14 0.19 -28.96 37.74
CA LEU A 14 0.07 -27.54 37.43
C LEU A 14 1.00 -27.12 36.28
N LEU A 15 2.24 -27.62 36.27
CA LEU A 15 3.22 -27.34 35.22
C LEU A 15 2.75 -27.89 33.86
N CYS A 16 2.23 -29.13 33.83
CA CYS A 16 1.67 -29.72 32.60
C CYS A 16 0.46 -28.92 32.09
N LEU A 17 -0.38 -28.40 32.98
CA LEU A 17 -1.54 -27.59 32.62
C LEU A 17 -1.12 -26.26 31.97
N ILE A 18 -0.12 -25.58 32.54
CA ILE A 18 0.42 -24.32 32.00
C ILE A 18 1.05 -24.53 30.61
N ILE A 19 1.86 -25.59 30.45
CA ILE A 19 2.48 -25.92 29.15
C ILE A 19 1.38 -26.24 28.12
N GLY A 20 0.35 -27.00 28.49
CA GLY A 20 -0.78 -27.29 27.61
C GLY A 20 -1.51 -26.03 27.15
N CYS A 21 -1.81 -25.09 28.07
CA CYS A 21 -2.45 -23.82 27.71
C CYS A 21 -1.58 -22.93 26.80
N LEU A 22 -0.26 -22.88 27.02
CA LEU A 22 0.66 -22.12 26.17
C LEU A 22 0.76 -22.72 24.76
N LEU A 23 0.77 -24.05 24.63
CA LEU A 23 0.76 -24.71 23.33
C LEU A 23 -0.55 -24.48 22.58
N LEU A 24 -1.70 -24.58 23.26
CA LEU A 24 -3.01 -24.35 22.64
C LEU A 24 -3.20 -22.91 22.17
N THR A 25 -2.79 -21.92 22.98
CA THR A 25 -2.87 -20.50 22.59
C THR A 25 -1.88 -20.15 21.46
N GLY A 26 -0.69 -20.75 21.47
CA GLY A 26 0.28 -20.62 20.37
C GLY A 26 -0.21 -21.21 19.05
N VAL A 27 -0.83 -22.40 19.09
CA VAL A 27 -1.42 -23.06 17.91
C VAL A 27 -2.64 -22.29 17.40
N ALA A 28 -3.51 -21.81 18.27
CA ALA A 28 -4.66 -20.99 17.89
C ALA A 28 -4.21 -19.68 17.21
N TRP A 29 -3.21 -18.99 17.76
CA TRP A 29 -2.64 -17.78 17.17
C TRP A 29 -1.99 -18.06 15.81
N TRP A 30 -1.27 -19.17 15.68
CA TRP A 30 -0.66 -19.59 14.41
C TRP A 30 -1.71 -19.93 13.35
N LEU A 31 -2.76 -20.68 13.71
CA LEU A 31 -3.87 -21.03 12.81
C LEU A 31 -4.66 -19.79 12.37
N GLN A 32 -4.97 -18.89 13.30
CA GLN A 32 -5.65 -17.63 12.99
C GLN A 32 -4.83 -16.80 11.99
N ARG A 33 -3.50 -16.78 12.13
CA ARG A 33 -2.59 -16.06 11.23
C ARG A 33 -2.35 -16.76 9.88
N ALA A 34 -2.47 -18.09 9.85
CA ALA A 34 -2.38 -18.89 8.64
C ALA A 34 -3.68 -18.84 7.81
N MET A 35 -4.83 -18.70 8.46
CA MET A 35 -6.15 -18.68 7.82
C MET A 35 -6.67 -17.28 7.46
N LEU A 36 -6.08 -16.20 7.96
CA LEU A 36 -6.39 -14.87 7.44
C LEU A 36 -5.93 -14.80 5.98
N PRO A 37 -6.84 -14.63 5.01
CA PRO A 37 -6.44 -14.42 3.64
C PRO A 37 -5.53 -13.20 3.64
N ARG A 38 -4.29 -13.37 3.17
CA ARG A 38 -3.42 -12.24 2.87
C ARG A 38 -4.08 -11.52 1.71
N VAL A 39 -5.02 -10.63 2.01
CA VAL A 39 -5.47 -9.58 1.11
C VAL A 39 -4.21 -8.78 0.84
N ARG A 40 -3.52 -9.13 -0.25
CA ARG A 40 -2.46 -8.27 -0.77
C ARG A 40 -3.19 -7.00 -1.12
N PRO A 41 -2.89 -5.85 -0.48
CA PRO A 41 -3.46 -4.60 -0.93
C PRO A 41 -3.20 -4.53 -2.43
N SER A 42 -4.26 -4.30 -3.19
CA SER A 42 -4.20 -3.99 -4.61
C SER A 42 -3.38 -2.71 -4.72
N PHE A 43 -2.06 -2.86 -4.83
CA PHE A 43 -1.26 -1.78 -5.33
C PHE A 43 -1.75 -1.58 -6.75
N VAL A 44 -2.30 -0.40 -7.02
CA VAL A 44 -2.47 0.10 -8.39
C VAL A 44 -1.07 0.24 -8.95
N VAL A 45 -0.52 -0.87 -9.42
CA VAL A 45 0.73 -0.93 -10.16
C VAL A 45 0.36 -0.35 -11.51
N ARG A 46 0.94 0.81 -11.85
CA ARG A 46 0.97 1.22 -13.25
C ARG A 46 1.60 0.08 -14.02
N GLN A 47 0.81 -0.59 -14.85
CA GLN A 47 1.32 -1.65 -15.71
C GLN A 47 2.48 -1.08 -16.50
N SER A 48 3.62 -1.77 -16.52
CA SER A 48 4.68 -1.34 -17.44
C SER A 48 4.16 -1.40 -18.86
N PRO A 49 4.63 -0.49 -19.72
CA PRO A 49 4.34 -0.57 -21.13
C PRO A 49 4.76 -1.96 -21.64
N ALA A 50 3.86 -2.61 -22.36
CA ALA A 50 4.23 -3.78 -23.13
C ALA A 50 5.36 -3.36 -24.08
N LEU A 51 6.56 -3.92 -23.91
CA LEU A 51 7.68 -3.58 -24.79
C LEU A 51 7.29 -3.92 -26.23
N SER A 52 7.31 -2.91 -27.07
CA SER A 52 7.12 -2.99 -28.52
C SER A 52 8.22 -3.86 -29.15
N ALA A 53 7.92 -4.40 -30.33
CA ALA A 53 8.83 -5.33 -31.01
C ALA A 53 10.21 -4.72 -31.27
N HIS A 54 10.29 -3.41 -31.51
CA HIS A 54 11.54 -2.73 -31.87
C HIS A 54 12.58 -2.70 -30.73
N TRP A 55 12.15 -2.72 -29.46
CA TRP A 55 13.10 -2.80 -28.32
C TRP A 55 13.46 -4.22 -27.90
N ARG A 56 12.63 -5.21 -28.22
CA ARG A 56 12.88 -6.61 -27.83
C ARG A 56 14.17 -7.15 -28.44
N GLN A 57 14.40 -6.89 -29.72
CA GLN A 57 15.56 -7.42 -30.44
C GLN A 57 16.90 -6.85 -29.91
N PRO A 58 17.09 -5.52 -29.76
CA PRO A 58 18.31 -4.97 -29.17
C PRO A 58 18.60 -5.48 -27.75
N LEU A 59 17.55 -5.58 -26.91
CA LEU A 59 17.70 -6.12 -25.56
C LEU A 59 18.11 -7.61 -25.57
N MET A 60 17.48 -8.41 -26.43
CA MET A 60 17.80 -9.83 -26.57
C MET A 60 19.24 -10.02 -27.07
N GLN A 61 19.66 -9.25 -28.08
CA GLN A 61 21.04 -9.26 -28.57
C GLN A 61 22.04 -8.89 -27.47
N ALA A 62 21.74 -7.86 -26.67
CA ALA A 62 22.60 -7.47 -25.55
C ALA A 62 22.65 -8.54 -24.45
N ALA A 63 21.55 -9.24 -24.19
CA ALA A 63 21.45 -10.27 -23.16
C ALA A 63 22.19 -11.58 -23.52
N THR A 64 22.28 -11.92 -24.81
CA THR A 64 22.96 -13.15 -25.28
C THR A 64 24.41 -12.93 -25.71
N ALA A 65 24.84 -11.68 -25.86
CA ALA A 65 26.22 -11.36 -26.25
C ALA A 65 27.25 -11.63 -25.14
N PRO A 66 28.52 -11.90 -25.49
CA PRO A 66 29.62 -11.97 -24.52
C PRO A 66 29.73 -10.67 -23.69
N PRO A 67 30.24 -10.71 -22.44
CA PRO A 67 30.17 -9.58 -21.51
C PRO A 67 30.70 -8.24 -22.05
N GLN A 68 31.78 -8.25 -22.83
CA GLN A 68 32.35 -7.02 -23.41
C GLN A 68 31.42 -6.43 -24.50
N GLN A 69 30.86 -7.28 -25.36
CA GLN A 69 29.93 -6.86 -26.40
C GLN A 69 28.58 -6.43 -25.80
N ALA A 70 28.08 -7.15 -24.80
CA ALA A 70 26.88 -6.80 -24.03
C ALA A 70 27.00 -5.39 -23.42
N GLN A 71 28.15 -5.06 -22.79
CA GLN A 71 28.40 -3.72 -22.25
C GLN A 71 28.31 -2.63 -23.33
N ALA A 72 28.85 -2.87 -24.53
CA ALA A 72 28.78 -1.92 -25.63
C ALA A 72 27.33 -1.70 -26.10
N LEU A 73 26.56 -2.79 -26.25
CA LEU A 73 25.15 -2.74 -26.65
C LEU A 73 24.30 -2.01 -25.62
N TYR A 74 24.44 -2.34 -24.32
CA TYR A 74 23.71 -1.61 -23.28
C TYR A 74 24.08 -0.12 -23.21
N ARG A 75 25.36 0.24 -23.42
CA ARG A 75 25.76 1.66 -23.45
C ARG A 75 25.08 2.45 -24.57
N GLN A 76 24.79 1.83 -25.70
CA GLN A 76 24.00 2.48 -26.76
C GLN A 76 22.58 2.78 -26.26
N LEU A 77 21.95 1.82 -25.57
CA LEU A 77 20.61 1.98 -25.02
C LEU A 77 20.53 3.03 -23.90
N THR A 78 21.59 3.22 -23.11
CA THR A 78 21.63 4.30 -22.08
C THR A 78 21.62 5.73 -22.65
N ARG A 79 21.81 5.90 -23.96
CA ARG A 79 21.80 7.22 -24.61
C ARG A 79 20.42 7.63 -25.14
N LEU A 80 19.42 6.77 -24.97
CA LEU A 80 18.05 7.11 -25.34
C LEU A 80 17.55 8.28 -24.49
N PRO A 81 16.66 9.13 -25.04
CA PRO A 81 16.25 10.36 -24.38
C PRO A 81 15.26 10.15 -23.22
N ALA A 82 14.78 8.92 -22.99
CA ALA A 82 13.85 8.56 -21.90
C ALA A 82 12.58 9.44 -21.85
N ARG A 83 11.96 9.71 -23.02
CA ARG A 83 10.78 10.57 -23.16
C ARG A 83 9.47 9.83 -22.93
N THR A 84 9.48 8.52 -23.15
CA THR A 84 8.33 7.64 -22.96
C THR A 84 8.60 6.68 -21.82
N ALA A 85 7.53 6.17 -21.18
CA ALA A 85 7.67 5.15 -20.13
C ALA A 85 8.42 3.89 -20.63
N GLU A 86 8.33 3.60 -21.92
CA GLU A 86 9.06 2.50 -22.55
C GLU A 86 10.55 2.81 -22.64
N GLU A 87 10.92 3.99 -23.16
CA GLU A 87 12.31 4.43 -23.22
C GLU A 87 12.95 4.55 -21.84
N GLU A 88 12.22 5.10 -20.86
CA GLU A 88 12.63 5.12 -19.45
C GLU A 88 12.96 3.70 -18.98
N TYR A 89 12.12 2.72 -19.31
CA TYR A 89 12.33 1.33 -18.91
C TYR A 89 13.59 0.74 -19.54
N ILE A 90 13.79 0.98 -20.83
CA ILE A 90 14.98 0.52 -21.55
C ILE A 90 16.25 1.15 -20.98
N VAL A 91 16.25 2.45 -20.74
CA VAL A 91 17.40 3.17 -20.15
C VAL A 91 17.71 2.63 -18.76
N GLY A 92 16.70 2.50 -17.90
CA GLY A 92 16.85 1.98 -16.55
C GLY A 92 17.40 0.55 -16.53
N TYR A 93 16.82 -0.33 -17.36
CA TYR A 93 17.27 -1.71 -17.52
C TYR A 93 18.72 -1.78 -18.03
N ALA A 94 19.08 -1.00 -19.05
CA ALA A 94 20.43 -1.00 -19.63
C ALA A 94 21.49 -0.54 -18.62
N HIS A 95 21.23 0.53 -17.87
CA HIS A 95 22.11 0.96 -16.78
C HIS A 95 22.29 -0.12 -15.72
N TYR A 96 21.19 -0.77 -15.32
CA TYR A 96 21.22 -1.85 -14.33
C TYR A 96 22.08 -3.03 -14.82
N GLN A 97 21.92 -3.45 -16.07
CA GLN A 97 22.71 -4.56 -16.65
C GLN A 97 24.20 -4.21 -16.75
N ILE A 98 24.56 -2.97 -17.12
CA ILE A 98 25.96 -2.52 -17.11
C ILE A 98 26.57 -2.64 -15.72
N GLY A 99 25.86 -2.15 -14.69
CA GLY A 99 26.30 -2.25 -13.30
C GLY A 99 26.48 -3.70 -12.86
N LYS A 100 25.53 -4.58 -13.22
CA LYS A 100 25.59 -6.02 -12.93
C LYS A 100 26.80 -6.69 -13.58
N LEU A 101 27.05 -6.44 -14.87
CA LEU A 101 28.20 -6.98 -15.60
C LEU A 101 29.54 -6.55 -14.98
N TYR A 102 29.65 -5.30 -14.51
CA TYR A 102 30.83 -4.87 -13.78
C TYR A 102 30.98 -5.56 -12.41
N ALA A 103 29.88 -5.74 -11.68
CA ALA A 103 29.90 -6.40 -10.37
C ALA A 103 30.29 -7.89 -10.49
N GLU A 104 29.78 -8.60 -11.50
CA GLU A 104 30.15 -10.00 -11.81
C GLU A 104 31.65 -10.15 -12.08
N GLN A 105 32.26 -9.14 -12.70
CA GLN A 105 33.72 -9.06 -12.93
C GLN A 105 34.51 -8.56 -11.72
N LYS A 106 33.87 -8.39 -10.55
CA LYS A 106 34.45 -7.80 -9.32
C LYS A 106 35.00 -6.37 -9.51
N ARG A 107 34.54 -5.65 -10.53
CA ARG A 107 34.92 -4.26 -10.83
C ARG A 107 34.01 -3.29 -10.06
N PHE A 108 34.00 -3.40 -8.74
CA PHE A 108 32.99 -2.76 -7.89
C PHE A 108 32.94 -1.24 -7.99
N ARG A 109 34.07 -0.55 -8.22
CA ARG A 109 34.08 0.90 -8.44
C ARG A 109 33.29 1.32 -9.69
N LEU A 110 33.45 0.58 -10.79
CA LEU A 110 32.71 0.84 -12.02
C LEU A 110 31.23 0.43 -11.90
N ALA A 111 30.96 -0.67 -11.19
CA ALA A 111 29.60 -1.09 -10.89
C ALA A 111 28.86 -0.02 -10.07
N GLN A 112 29.50 0.47 -9.00
CA GLN A 112 28.97 1.55 -8.15
C GLN A 112 28.64 2.79 -8.99
N GLN A 113 29.56 3.26 -9.83
CA GLN A 113 29.34 4.42 -10.70
C GLN A 113 28.17 4.21 -11.67
N ALA A 114 28.06 3.02 -12.27
CA ALA A 114 26.94 2.70 -13.17
C ALA A 114 25.59 2.73 -12.45
N PHE A 115 25.52 2.19 -11.23
CA PHE A 115 24.32 2.20 -10.41
C PHE A 115 23.99 3.58 -9.82
N GLN A 116 24.99 4.41 -9.51
CA GLN A 116 24.78 5.81 -9.12
C GLN A 116 24.17 6.61 -10.26
N ARG A 117 24.67 6.46 -11.49
CA ARG A 117 24.07 7.09 -12.67
C ARG A 117 22.61 6.69 -12.86
N LEU A 118 22.28 5.41 -12.62
CA LEU A 118 20.89 4.93 -12.64
C LEU A 118 20.02 5.62 -11.57
N ALA A 119 20.53 5.77 -10.35
CA ALA A 119 19.84 6.49 -9.29
C ALA A 119 19.58 7.95 -9.68
N GLU A 120 20.58 8.61 -10.28
CA GLU A 120 20.54 10.00 -10.73
C GLU A 120 19.55 10.25 -11.87
N GLN A 121 19.20 9.24 -12.68
CA GLN A 121 18.18 9.39 -13.73
C GLN A 121 16.77 9.68 -13.18
N ARG A 122 16.51 9.43 -11.89
CA ARG A 122 15.20 9.65 -11.24
C ARG A 122 14.01 8.96 -11.94
N LEU A 123 14.27 7.82 -12.58
CA LEU A 123 13.28 6.97 -13.24
C LEU A 123 12.37 6.32 -12.20
N SER A 124 11.15 6.84 -12.11
CA SER A 124 10.13 6.41 -11.13
C SER A 124 9.28 5.22 -11.59
N ILE A 125 9.57 4.70 -12.79
CA ILE A 125 8.91 3.50 -13.31
C ILE A 125 9.37 2.24 -12.56
N PRO A 126 8.49 1.22 -12.43
CA PRO A 126 8.84 -0.04 -11.77
C PRO A 126 10.00 -0.76 -12.48
N ALA A 127 10.97 -1.24 -11.69
CA ALA A 127 12.11 -2.00 -12.21
C ALA A 127 11.72 -3.40 -12.70
N LEU A 128 10.74 -4.03 -12.04
CA LEU A 128 10.11 -5.25 -12.54
C LEU A 128 8.60 -5.01 -12.68
N PRO A 129 8.04 -5.06 -13.90
CA PRO A 129 6.63 -4.73 -14.14
C PRO A 129 5.63 -5.57 -13.34
N ILE A 130 5.97 -6.84 -13.16
CA ILE A 130 5.09 -7.88 -12.62
C ILE A 130 5.19 -7.93 -11.09
N ASP A 131 6.27 -7.44 -10.51
CA ASP A 131 6.52 -7.51 -9.07
C ASP A 131 6.96 -6.16 -8.51
N PRO A 132 6.03 -5.41 -7.87
CA PRO A 132 6.35 -4.13 -7.27
C PRO A 132 7.35 -4.25 -6.12
N SER A 133 7.67 -5.44 -5.61
CA SER A 133 8.69 -5.63 -4.58
C SER A 133 10.11 -5.24 -5.03
N PHE A 134 10.33 -5.11 -6.34
CA PHE A 134 11.58 -4.64 -6.92
C PHE A 134 11.76 -3.11 -6.89
N GLY A 135 10.75 -2.33 -6.47
CA GLY A 135 10.87 -0.87 -6.43
C GLY A 135 11.03 -0.26 -7.82
N THR A 136 11.53 0.98 -7.87
CA THR A 136 11.78 1.70 -9.14
C THR A 136 13.21 1.50 -9.64
N TRP A 137 13.48 1.88 -10.89
CA TRP A 137 14.85 1.83 -11.42
C TRP A 137 15.83 2.69 -10.62
N SER A 138 15.42 3.90 -10.22
CA SER A 138 16.29 4.75 -9.39
C SER A 138 16.53 4.19 -8.00
N GLU A 139 15.51 3.59 -7.37
CA GLU A 139 15.67 2.90 -6.09
C GLU A 139 16.63 1.70 -6.20
N GLN A 140 16.50 0.90 -7.27
CA GLN A 140 17.44 -0.19 -7.56
C GLN A 140 18.86 0.34 -7.76
N GLY A 141 19.04 1.42 -8.51
CA GLY A 141 20.33 2.09 -8.67
C GLY A 141 20.97 2.45 -7.34
N ALA A 142 20.25 3.17 -6.47
CA ALA A 142 20.75 3.58 -5.17
C ALA A 142 21.08 2.37 -4.26
N TYR A 143 20.19 1.37 -4.23
CA TYR A 143 20.37 0.16 -3.44
C TYR A 143 21.58 -0.67 -3.90
N GLN A 144 21.75 -0.90 -5.20
CA GLN A 144 22.88 -1.66 -5.75
C GLN A 144 24.20 -0.89 -5.67
N ALA A 145 24.17 0.44 -5.81
CA ALA A 145 25.33 1.29 -5.58
C ALA A 145 25.86 1.14 -4.14
N ALA A 146 24.98 1.13 -3.13
CA ALA A 146 25.36 0.92 -1.74
C ALA A 146 25.96 -0.48 -1.50
N ILE A 147 25.45 -1.52 -2.19
CA ILE A 147 26.04 -2.87 -2.16
C ILE A 147 27.46 -2.88 -2.73
N CYS A 148 27.67 -2.22 -3.87
CA CYS A 148 29.00 -2.12 -4.48
C CYS A 148 29.96 -1.30 -3.62
N ALA A 149 29.48 -0.22 -3.00
CA ALA A 149 30.23 0.60 -2.06
C ALA A 149 30.74 -0.23 -0.88
N TYR A 150 29.92 -1.12 -0.34
CA TYR A 150 30.31 -2.02 0.75
C TYR A 150 31.49 -2.94 0.38
N GLN A 151 31.54 -3.40 -0.88
CA GLN A 151 32.65 -4.24 -1.35
C GLN A 151 33.98 -3.48 -1.45
N LEU A 152 33.93 -2.14 -1.55
CA LEU A 152 35.10 -1.27 -1.61
C LEU A 152 35.50 -0.78 -0.21
N ASP A 153 34.51 -0.33 0.56
CA ASP A 153 34.64 0.14 1.94
C ASP A 153 33.35 -0.18 2.71
N PRO A 154 33.39 -1.10 3.68
CA PRO A 154 32.23 -1.48 4.49
C PRO A 154 31.55 -0.29 5.19
N ARG A 155 32.32 0.68 5.69
CA ARG A 155 31.76 1.86 6.39
C ARG A 155 30.98 2.72 5.42
N GLN A 156 31.54 2.99 4.24
CA GLN A 156 30.87 3.74 3.19
C GLN A 156 29.60 3.03 2.69
N GLY A 157 29.67 1.71 2.49
CA GLY A 157 28.51 0.92 2.04
C GLY A 157 27.35 0.95 3.01
N ILE A 158 27.62 0.79 4.31
CA ILE A 158 26.60 0.94 5.36
C ILE A 158 26.02 2.35 5.35
N GLN A 159 26.86 3.39 5.26
CA GLN A 159 26.38 4.77 5.21
C GLN A 159 25.48 5.05 4.00
N GLN A 160 25.84 4.56 2.81
CA GLN A 160 25.02 4.70 1.61
C GLN A 160 23.70 3.93 1.73
N MET A 161 23.71 2.75 2.36
CA MET A 161 22.49 1.99 2.62
C MET A 161 21.54 2.70 3.60
N ILE A 162 22.08 3.37 4.63
CA ILE A 162 21.30 4.20 5.55
C ILE A 162 20.66 5.36 4.79
N ARG A 163 21.44 6.09 3.99
CA ARG A 163 20.92 7.19 3.15
C ARG A 163 19.81 6.72 2.22
N PHE A 164 19.98 5.57 1.57
CA PHE A 164 18.93 4.96 0.74
C PHE A 164 17.62 4.78 1.52
N MET A 165 17.67 4.29 2.76
CA MET A 165 16.47 4.13 3.59
C MET A 165 15.86 5.47 4.04
N GLU A 166 16.68 6.50 4.23
CA GLU A 166 16.24 7.86 4.60
C GLU A 166 15.58 8.59 3.44
N ASP A 167 16.13 8.44 2.23
CA ASP A 167 15.69 9.07 0.98
C ASP A 167 14.48 8.34 0.37
N HIS A 168 14.40 7.02 0.55
CA HIS A 168 13.34 6.17 -0.01
C HIS A 168 12.57 5.36 1.07
N PRO A 169 12.00 6.00 2.10
CA PRO A 169 11.41 5.32 3.25
C PRO A 169 10.19 4.44 2.90
N THR A 170 9.56 4.68 1.76
CA THR A 170 8.41 3.91 1.25
C THR A 170 8.78 2.85 0.22
N SER A 171 10.07 2.74 -0.14
CA SER A 171 10.54 1.74 -1.10
C SER A 171 10.39 0.33 -0.52
N PRO A 172 9.95 -0.65 -1.33
CA PRO A 172 9.88 -2.05 -0.91
C PRO A 172 11.25 -2.63 -0.56
N LEU A 173 12.34 -2.06 -1.09
CA LEU A 173 13.70 -2.52 -0.87
C LEU A 173 14.25 -2.17 0.52
N VAL A 174 13.60 -1.28 1.28
CA VAL A 174 14.07 -0.87 2.62
C VAL A 174 14.17 -2.05 3.59
N ILE A 175 13.27 -3.04 3.49
CA ILE A 175 13.37 -4.27 4.30
C ILE A 175 14.66 -5.03 3.97
N GLY A 176 14.96 -5.17 2.67
CA GLY A 176 16.19 -5.81 2.20
C GLY A 176 17.45 -5.05 2.62
N ALA A 177 17.40 -3.72 2.53
CA ALA A 177 18.45 -2.81 2.99
C ALA A 177 18.78 -3.00 4.47
N TYR A 178 17.77 -2.94 5.34
CA TYR A 178 17.96 -3.10 6.77
C TYR A 178 18.48 -4.50 7.13
N LYS A 179 17.89 -5.57 6.57
CA LYS A 179 18.38 -6.94 6.74
C LYS A 179 19.83 -7.12 6.29
N ARG A 180 20.25 -6.39 5.26
CA ARG A 180 21.63 -6.44 4.78
C ARG A 180 22.58 -5.73 5.73
N ILE A 181 22.20 -4.57 6.28
CA ILE A 181 22.97 -3.91 7.35
C ILE A 181 23.13 -4.85 8.53
N LEU A 182 22.06 -5.49 9.02
CA LEU A 182 22.13 -6.47 10.10
C LEU A 182 23.19 -7.56 9.83
N ARG A 183 23.18 -8.16 8.63
CA ARG A 183 24.19 -9.15 8.25
C ARG A 183 25.61 -8.58 8.21
N TRP A 184 25.79 -7.37 7.69
CA TRP A 184 27.09 -6.70 7.60
C TRP A 184 27.65 -6.30 8.97
N THR A 185 26.78 -6.08 9.95
CA THR A 185 27.15 -5.62 11.28
C THR A 185 26.95 -6.68 12.35
N ASN A 186 26.85 -7.96 11.97
CA ASN A 186 26.63 -9.09 12.88
C ASN A 186 25.48 -8.85 13.88
N GLU A 187 24.31 -8.46 13.35
CA GLU A 187 23.08 -8.13 14.09
C GLU A 187 23.18 -6.89 15.03
N GLN A 188 24.24 -6.09 14.90
CA GLN A 188 24.44 -4.85 15.68
C GLN A 188 24.43 -3.60 14.77
N PRO A 189 23.26 -3.18 14.24
CA PRO A 189 23.19 -2.08 13.29
C PRO A 189 23.46 -0.74 13.98
N PRO A 190 24.12 0.23 13.30
CA PRO A 190 24.32 1.58 13.83
C PRO A 190 22.99 2.25 14.21
N ALA A 191 23.02 3.12 15.22
CA ALA A 191 21.82 3.85 15.66
C ALA A 191 21.13 4.63 14.52
N ALA A 192 21.90 5.16 13.57
CA ALA A 192 21.35 5.82 12.39
C ALA A 192 20.52 4.87 11.50
N ALA A 193 20.97 3.63 11.30
CA ALA A 193 20.22 2.61 10.56
C ALA A 193 18.90 2.25 11.26
N GLN A 194 18.92 2.14 12.60
CA GLN A 194 17.72 1.87 13.39
C GLN A 194 16.69 3.01 13.26
N ARG A 195 17.13 4.28 13.34
CA ARG A 195 16.25 5.44 13.14
C ARG A 195 15.66 5.48 11.73
N ALA A 196 16.49 5.26 10.71
CA ALA A 196 16.02 5.20 9.32
C ALA A 196 14.99 4.08 9.12
N TRP A 197 15.21 2.91 9.72
CA TRP A 197 14.26 1.79 9.69
C TRP A 197 12.93 2.11 10.36
N GLN A 198 12.95 2.71 11.56
CA GLN A 198 11.74 3.13 12.25
C GLN A 198 10.94 4.16 11.45
N LYS A 199 11.63 5.16 10.86
CA LYS A 199 11.03 6.15 9.97
C LYS A 199 10.38 5.49 8.76
N ALA A 200 11.05 4.54 8.12
CA ALA A 200 10.51 3.80 6.98
C ALA A 200 9.29 2.95 7.36
N GLN A 201 9.30 2.27 8.51
CA GLN A 201 8.13 1.55 9.02
C GLN A 201 6.94 2.48 9.23
N ALA A 202 7.15 3.64 9.85
CA ALA A 202 6.10 4.63 10.08
C ALA A 202 5.53 5.15 8.76
N ALA A 203 6.38 5.50 7.78
CA ALA A 203 5.96 5.95 6.46
C ALA A 203 5.17 4.87 5.70
N ARG A 204 5.60 3.60 5.78
CA ARG A 204 4.87 2.47 5.20
C ARG A 204 3.53 2.25 5.87
N ALA A 205 3.48 2.29 7.20
CA ALA A 205 2.23 2.15 7.95
C ALA A 205 1.23 3.25 7.55
N GLU A 206 1.68 4.49 7.40
CA GLU A 206 0.83 5.60 6.96
C GLU A 206 0.32 5.39 5.53
N ARG A 207 1.18 4.98 4.60
CA ARG A 207 0.76 4.64 3.23
C ARG A 207 -0.29 3.52 3.20
N LEU A 208 -0.12 2.49 4.03
CA LEU A 208 -1.09 1.40 4.12
C LEU A 208 -2.44 1.86 4.69
N LYS A 209 -2.45 2.80 5.65
CA LYS A 209 -3.69 3.44 6.10
C LYS A 209 -4.36 4.24 4.98
N GLU A 210 -3.59 4.99 4.19
CA GLU A 210 -4.14 5.73 3.04
C GLU A 210 -4.75 4.79 1.98
N THR A 211 -4.18 3.59 1.78
CA THR A 211 -4.79 2.56 0.91
C THR A 211 -6.06 1.97 1.50
N ALA A 212 -6.17 1.89 2.84
CA ALA A 212 -7.36 1.42 3.54
C ALA A 212 -8.46 2.52 3.71
N ALA A 213 -8.22 3.72 3.20
CA ALA A 213 -9.11 4.88 3.38
C ALA A 213 -10.27 4.95 2.36
N CYS A 214 -10.77 3.82 1.84
CA CYS A 214 -11.88 3.81 0.89
C CYS A 214 -13.15 4.48 1.44
N GLY A 215 -13.52 4.20 2.70
CA GLY A 215 -14.66 4.83 3.38
C GLY A 215 -14.55 6.37 3.45
N PRO A 216 -13.48 6.93 4.04
CA PRO A 216 -13.25 8.38 4.07
C PRO A 216 -13.22 9.04 2.70
N LYS A 217 -12.65 8.39 1.67
CA LYS A 217 -12.64 8.90 0.30
C LYS A 217 -14.04 8.93 -0.33
N ALA A 218 -14.80 7.84 -0.20
CA ALA A 218 -16.18 7.78 -0.67
C ALA A 218 -17.07 8.82 0.05
N LEU A 219 -16.89 8.98 1.36
CA LEU A 219 -17.63 9.98 2.13
C LEU A 219 -17.24 11.42 1.73
N ALA A 220 -15.95 11.71 1.53
CA ALA A 220 -15.50 13.02 1.06
C ALA A 220 -16.17 13.39 -0.27
N TYR A 221 -16.19 12.44 -1.21
CA TYR A 221 -16.84 12.61 -2.50
C TYR A 221 -18.32 12.97 -2.34
N VAL A 222 -19.09 12.18 -1.57
CA VAL A 222 -20.52 12.43 -1.38
C VAL A 222 -20.77 13.77 -0.69
N LEU A 223 -20.01 14.09 0.37
CA LEU A 223 -20.13 15.37 1.06
C LEU A 223 -19.89 16.56 0.13
N GLN A 224 -18.87 16.47 -0.72
CA GLN A 224 -18.53 17.54 -1.65
C GLN A 224 -19.54 17.68 -2.80
N HIS A 225 -19.94 16.56 -3.41
CA HIS A 225 -20.70 16.57 -4.67
C HIS A 225 -22.21 16.46 -4.52
N GLU A 226 -22.70 15.91 -3.41
CA GLU A 226 -24.14 15.77 -3.15
C GLU A 226 -24.64 16.77 -2.11
N PHE A 227 -23.77 17.21 -1.19
CA PHE A 227 -24.14 18.12 -0.11
C PHE A 227 -23.45 19.49 -0.16
N GLY A 228 -22.55 19.71 -1.13
CA GLY A 228 -21.83 20.99 -1.26
C GLY A 228 -20.91 21.32 -0.08
N VAL A 229 -20.43 20.31 0.66
CA VAL A 229 -19.55 20.45 1.82
C VAL A 229 -18.10 20.11 1.43
N PRO A 230 -17.23 21.11 1.18
CA PRO A 230 -15.84 20.87 0.79
C PRO A 230 -15.12 20.06 1.88
N THR A 231 -14.63 18.87 1.51
CA THR A 231 -14.08 17.93 2.49
C THR A 231 -12.82 17.24 1.96
N ASP A 232 -11.71 17.41 2.68
CA ASP A 232 -10.49 16.64 2.44
C ASP A 232 -10.60 15.24 3.04
N TRP A 233 -10.44 14.20 2.21
CA TRP A 233 -10.50 12.81 2.65
C TRP A 233 -9.40 12.46 3.65
N ARG A 234 -8.22 13.11 3.60
CA ARG A 234 -7.14 12.85 4.59
C ARG A 234 -7.52 13.36 5.96
N ARG A 235 -8.20 14.50 6.02
CA ARG A 235 -8.79 15.00 7.27
C ARG A 235 -9.87 14.04 7.78
N LEU A 236 -10.77 13.55 6.90
CA LEU A 236 -11.76 12.53 7.29
C LEU A 236 -11.10 11.25 7.80
N MET A 237 -10.04 10.77 7.15
CA MET A 237 -9.29 9.58 7.56
C MET A 237 -8.81 9.70 9.01
N LYS A 238 -8.26 10.86 9.38
CA LYS A 238 -7.83 11.15 10.77
C LYS A 238 -9.03 11.22 11.72
N GLU A 239 -10.08 11.93 11.34
CA GLU A 239 -11.29 12.10 12.18
C GLU A 239 -12.05 10.79 12.42
N CYS A 240 -12.05 9.89 11.43
CA CYS A 240 -12.67 8.58 11.52
C CYS A 240 -11.79 7.54 12.24
N GLY A 241 -10.54 7.90 12.58
CA GLY A 241 -9.60 6.97 13.19
C GLY A 241 -9.25 5.78 12.29
N THR A 242 -9.16 6.00 10.97
CA THR A 242 -8.85 4.93 10.00
C THR A 242 -7.56 4.21 10.36
N THR A 243 -7.63 2.88 10.43
CA THR A 243 -6.50 2.01 10.73
C THR A 243 -6.08 1.21 9.49
N LEU A 244 -5.15 0.27 9.66
CA LEU A 244 -4.80 -0.69 8.62
C LEU A 244 -5.97 -1.64 8.26
N GLU A 245 -6.95 -1.78 9.15
CA GLU A 245 -8.16 -2.59 8.95
C GLU A 245 -9.28 -1.80 8.24
N GLY A 246 -9.06 -0.51 7.97
CA GLY A 246 -10.02 0.37 7.32
C GLY A 246 -10.74 1.29 8.29
N THR A 247 -11.99 1.61 7.95
CA THR A 247 -12.83 2.57 8.70
C THR A 247 -14.19 1.97 8.98
N SER A 248 -14.70 2.11 10.22
CA SER A 248 -16.02 1.62 10.57
C SER A 248 -17.13 2.53 10.02
N LEU A 249 -18.28 1.93 9.68
CA LEU A 249 -19.47 2.65 9.24
C LEU A 249 -19.94 3.71 10.27
N TRP A 250 -19.79 3.38 11.56
CA TRP A 250 -20.13 4.27 12.66
C TRP A 250 -19.26 5.54 12.66
N ALA A 251 -17.95 5.40 12.45
CA ALA A 251 -17.04 6.54 12.40
C ALA A 251 -17.36 7.46 11.20
N LEU A 252 -17.68 6.87 10.03
CA LEU A 252 -18.15 7.60 8.86
C LEU A 252 -19.45 8.36 9.16
N ALA A 253 -20.42 7.71 9.81
CA ALA A 253 -21.67 8.34 10.22
C ALA A 253 -21.44 9.53 11.15
N GLN A 254 -20.55 9.40 12.14
CA GLN A 254 -20.19 10.50 13.02
C GLN A 254 -19.53 11.66 12.27
N ALA A 255 -18.61 11.36 11.35
CA ALA A 255 -17.92 12.37 10.56
C ALA A 255 -18.88 13.14 9.63
N ALA A 256 -19.87 12.47 9.05
CA ALA A 256 -20.94 13.08 8.27
C ALA A 256 -21.84 13.99 9.14
N ARG A 257 -22.27 13.50 10.31
CA ARG A 257 -23.10 14.27 11.27
C ARG A 257 -22.42 15.54 11.77
N LYS A 258 -21.11 15.49 12.02
CA LYS A 258 -20.30 16.67 12.39
C LYS A 258 -20.30 17.75 11.30
N ARG A 259 -20.64 17.39 10.07
CA ARG A 259 -20.70 18.28 8.89
C ARG A 259 -22.13 18.66 8.50
N GLY A 260 -23.10 18.43 9.38
CA GLY A 260 -24.49 18.83 9.13
C GLY A 260 -25.29 17.87 8.25
N VAL A 261 -24.76 16.68 7.95
CA VAL A 261 -25.47 15.65 7.18
C VAL A 261 -26.08 14.62 8.13
N SER A 262 -27.37 14.31 7.95
CA SER A 262 -27.99 13.19 8.66
C SER A 262 -27.44 11.89 8.12
N ALA A 263 -27.04 10.98 8.99
CA ALA A 263 -26.38 9.73 8.60
C ALA A 263 -26.94 8.56 9.40
N VAL A 264 -27.41 7.50 8.71
CA VAL A 264 -28.00 6.31 9.33
C VAL A 264 -27.37 5.06 8.73
N GLY A 265 -26.78 4.23 9.58
CA GLY A 265 -26.27 2.92 9.17
C GLY A 265 -27.42 1.91 9.16
N LEU A 266 -27.56 1.16 8.06
CA LEU A 266 -28.54 0.09 7.93
C LEU A 266 -27.84 -1.20 7.49
N GLU A 267 -28.35 -2.33 7.97
CA GLU A 267 -28.12 -3.63 7.34
C GLU A 267 -29.26 -3.90 6.36
N VAL A 268 -28.94 -4.21 5.10
CA VAL A 268 -29.93 -4.39 4.03
C VAL A 268 -29.64 -5.66 3.23
N SER A 269 -30.70 -6.29 2.72
CA SER A 269 -30.59 -7.28 1.64
C SER A 269 -30.39 -6.58 0.30
N ARG A 270 -30.08 -7.34 -0.76
CA ARG A 270 -30.08 -6.83 -2.15
C ARG A 270 -31.36 -6.07 -2.49
N ASN A 271 -32.53 -6.64 -2.21
CA ASN A 271 -33.81 -5.97 -2.49
C ASN A 271 -34.02 -4.74 -1.60
N GLY A 272 -33.61 -4.81 -0.33
CA GLY A 272 -33.66 -3.68 0.59
C GLY A 272 -32.80 -2.51 0.13
N LEU A 273 -31.62 -2.77 -0.46
CA LEU A 273 -30.76 -1.76 -1.06
C LEU A 273 -31.45 -1.02 -2.21
N LEU A 274 -32.10 -1.76 -3.11
CA LEU A 274 -32.79 -1.19 -4.29
C LEU A 274 -34.01 -0.32 -3.91
N GLN A 275 -34.51 -0.47 -2.69
CA GLN A 275 -35.58 0.37 -2.15
C GLN A 275 -35.06 1.69 -1.54
N GLN A 276 -33.74 1.85 -1.39
CA GLN A 276 -33.15 3.06 -0.84
C GLN A 276 -32.96 4.13 -1.92
N GLN A 277 -32.96 5.39 -1.50
CA GLN A 277 -32.63 6.50 -2.39
C GLN A 277 -31.18 6.95 -2.16
N PRO A 278 -30.36 7.07 -3.22
CA PRO A 278 -29.06 7.73 -3.13
C PRO A 278 -29.17 9.19 -2.64
N PRO A 279 -28.12 9.75 -2.02
CA PRO A 279 -26.78 9.19 -1.90
C PRO A 279 -26.58 8.32 -0.65
N PHE A 280 -25.79 7.25 -0.81
CA PHE A 280 -25.36 6.43 0.31
C PHE A 280 -24.01 5.76 0.04
N LEU A 281 -23.31 5.36 1.10
CA LEU A 281 -22.15 4.48 0.99
C LEU A 281 -22.61 3.04 1.16
N VAL A 282 -22.01 2.11 0.41
CA VAL A 282 -22.22 0.67 0.58
C VAL A 282 -20.90 -0.02 0.87
N TRP A 283 -20.93 -0.95 1.83
CA TRP A 283 -19.85 -1.93 2.03
C TRP A 283 -20.11 -3.12 1.11
N ASN A 284 -19.33 -3.23 0.02
CA ASN A 284 -19.56 -4.22 -1.01
C ASN A 284 -19.03 -5.63 -0.59
N PRO A 285 -19.39 -6.70 -1.32
CA PRO A 285 -18.93 -8.06 -1.01
C PRO A 285 -17.40 -8.25 -1.01
N LEU A 286 -16.66 -7.36 -1.68
CA LEU A 286 -15.19 -7.40 -1.77
C LEU A 286 -14.51 -6.76 -0.55
N GLY A 287 -15.29 -6.26 0.40
CA GLY A 287 -14.76 -5.56 1.56
C GLY A 287 -14.25 -4.15 1.23
N HIS A 288 -15.02 -3.43 0.42
CA HIS A 288 -14.67 -2.09 -0.04
C HIS A 288 -15.87 -1.14 0.04
N TYR A 289 -15.62 0.11 0.45
CA TYR A 289 -16.64 1.15 0.42
C TYR A 289 -16.69 1.83 -0.94
N VAL A 290 -17.89 1.88 -1.51
CA VAL A 290 -18.19 2.72 -2.69
C VAL A 290 -19.37 3.63 -2.37
N ALA A 291 -19.46 4.76 -3.06
CA ALA A 291 -20.60 5.66 -2.95
C ALA A 291 -21.57 5.44 -4.12
N LEU A 292 -22.84 5.29 -3.81
CA LEU A 292 -23.91 5.33 -4.81
C LEU A 292 -24.52 6.72 -4.81
N ILE A 293 -24.68 7.27 -6.00
CA ILE A 293 -25.30 8.57 -6.26
C ILE A 293 -26.31 8.44 -7.40
N GLU A 294 -27.21 9.41 -7.52
CA GLU A 294 -28.15 9.51 -8.64
C GLU A 294 -27.80 10.73 -9.50
N ARG A 295 -27.75 10.50 -10.82
CA ARG A 295 -27.56 11.53 -11.84
C ARG A 295 -28.48 11.21 -13.02
N ASP A 296 -29.27 12.18 -13.44
CA ASP A 296 -30.21 12.05 -14.58
C ASP A 296 -31.13 10.82 -14.49
N GLY A 297 -31.65 10.52 -13.29
CA GLY A 297 -32.52 9.37 -13.04
C GLY A 297 -31.82 8.01 -13.06
N LYS A 298 -30.48 7.98 -13.09
CA LYS A 298 -29.67 6.76 -13.14
C LYS A 298 -28.70 6.69 -11.97
N TRP A 299 -28.57 5.50 -11.42
CA TRP A 299 -27.61 5.23 -10.35
C TRP A 299 -26.20 5.12 -10.91
N GLN A 300 -25.26 5.74 -10.22
CA GLN A 300 -23.83 5.68 -10.51
C GLN A 300 -23.07 5.27 -9.25
N VAL A 301 -21.97 4.56 -9.45
CA VAL A 301 -21.03 4.17 -8.41
C VAL A 301 -19.78 5.01 -8.54
N TYR A 302 -19.45 5.73 -7.49
CA TYR A 302 -18.13 6.28 -7.30
C TYR A 302 -17.26 5.27 -6.54
N ASP A 303 -16.20 4.81 -7.19
CA ASP A 303 -15.20 3.96 -6.58
C ASP A 303 -13.94 4.78 -6.21
N PRO A 304 -13.61 4.92 -4.92
CA PRO A 304 -12.45 5.70 -4.46
C PRO A 304 -11.09 5.06 -4.78
N GLU A 305 -11.03 3.80 -5.19
CA GLU A 305 -9.78 3.14 -5.61
C GLU A 305 -9.41 3.55 -7.04
N THR A 306 -10.40 3.58 -7.94
CA THR A 306 -10.22 4.00 -9.34
C THR A 306 -10.42 5.50 -9.55
N ASN A 307 -10.97 6.20 -8.55
CA ASN A 307 -11.41 7.60 -8.64
C ASN A 307 -12.29 7.84 -9.88
N SER A 308 -13.23 6.93 -10.12
CA SER A 308 -14.09 6.95 -11.30
C SER A 308 -15.56 6.81 -10.92
N LEU A 309 -16.43 7.42 -11.74
CA LEU A 309 -17.86 7.18 -11.74
C LEU A 309 -18.19 6.16 -12.82
N GLN A 310 -18.92 5.11 -12.45
CA GLN A 310 -19.37 4.07 -13.35
C GLN A 310 -20.88 3.87 -13.23
N PRO A 311 -21.59 3.46 -14.29
CA PRO A 311 -22.98 3.07 -14.18
C PRO A 311 -23.16 1.96 -13.13
N TRP A 312 -24.21 2.05 -12.30
CA TRP A 312 -24.58 0.95 -11.42
C TRP A 312 -25.02 -0.26 -12.25
N LEU A 313 -24.41 -1.41 -11.99
CA LEU A 313 -24.80 -2.68 -12.57
C LEU A 313 -25.43 -3.53 -11.48
N GLU A 314 -26.75 -3.68 -11.49
CA GLU A 314 -27.50 -4.40 -10.46
C GLU A 314 -27.07 -5.87 -10.29
N GLN A 315 -26.55 -6.47 -11.36
CA GLN A 315 -26.02 -7.84 -11.39
C GLN A 315 -24.70 -7.99 -10.61
N SER A 316 -24.06 -6.87 -10.20
CA SER A 316 -22.82 -6.90 -9.42
C SER A 316 -23.02 -7.34 -7.97
N LEU A 317 -24.26 -7.36 -7.47
CA LEU A 317 -24.60 -7.90 -6.16
C LEU A 317 -25.24 -9.29 -6.29
N PRO A 318 -24.66 -10.33 -5.67
CA PRO A 318 -25.25 -11.67 -5.69
C PRO A 318 -26.62 -11.66 -4.99
N GLU A 319 -27.52 -12.55 -5.43
CA GLU A 319 -28.93 -12.59 -4.98
C GLU A 319 -29.08 -12.72 -3.44
N GLY A 320 -28.18 -13.48 -2.81
CA GLY A 320 -28.13 -13.65 -1.35
C GLY A 320 -27.34 -12.56 -0.59
N TRP A 321 -26.89 -11.50 -1.24
CA TRP A 321 -26.10 -10.46 -0.58
C TRP A 321 -26.88 -9.78 0.54
N ARG A 322 -26.23 -9.70 1.69
CA ARG A 322 -26.58 -8.81 2.80
C ARG A 322 -25.36 -7.98 3.12
N GLY A 323 -25.56 -6.69 3.34
CA GLY A 323 -24.47 -5.80 3.68
C GLY A 323 -24.92 -4.56 4.39
N ALA A 324 -23.95 -3.73 4.72
CA ALA A 324 -24.17 -2.50 5.45
C ALA A 324 -24.11 -1.30 4.51
N ILE A 325 -25.04 -0.36 4.70
CA ILE A 325 -25.04 0.93 4.01
C ILE A 325 -25.06 2.07 5.00
N LEU A 326 -24.53 3.22 4.59
CA LEU A 326 -24.67 4.49 5.28
C LEU A 326 -25.53 5.42 4.43
N LEU A 327 -26.81 5.52 4.77
CA LEU A 327 -27.72 6.48 4.17
C LEU A 327 -27.38 7.90 4.63
N LEU A 328 -27.34 8.82 3.69
CA LEU A 328 -27.01 10.23 3.93
C LEU A 328 -28.13 11.12 3.45
N HIS A 329 -28.58 12.04 4.30
CA HIS A 329 -29.64 12.99 3.96
C HIS A 329 -29.25 14.41 4.41
N PRO A 330 -29.76 15.46 3.74
CA PRO A 330 -29.66 16.80 4.26
C PRO A 330 -30.28 16.83 5.66
N ARG A 331 -29.60 17.42 6.64
CA ARG A 331 -30.25 17.67 7.92
C ARG A 331 -31.26 18.80 7.69
N PRO A 332 -32.54 18.64 8.10
CA PRO A 332 -33.47 19.75 8.07
C PRO A 332 -32.86 20.91 8.87
N THR A 333 -32.56 22.01 8.20
CA THR A 333 -32.30 23.27 8.90
C THR A 333 -33.57 23.61 9.66
N LEU A 334 -33.46 23.80 10.98
CA LEU A 334 -34.52 24.40 11.80
C LEU A 334 -34.71 25.86 11.35
N ALA A 335 -35.29 26.06 10.17
CA ALA A 335 -35.65 27.36 9.65
C ALA A 335 -37.12 27.65 10.01
N THR A 336 -37.27 28.46 11.06
CA THR A 336 -38.35 29.44 11.26
C THR A 336 -39.79 28.93 11.22
N HIS A 337 -40.19 28.16 12.23
CA HIS A 337 -41.60 28.04 12.64
C HIS A 337 -41.94 29.08 13.72
N TYR A 338 -41.74 30.38 13.46
CA TYR A 338 -42.26 31.45 14.32
C TYR A 338 -42.31 32.78 13.54
N SER A 339 -43.41 33.04 12.84
CA SER A 339 -44.06 34.37 12.81
C SER A 339 -45.34 34.27 12.00
N GLY A 340 -46.44 34.59 12.65
CA GLY A 340 -47.79 34.54 12.07
C GLY A 340 -48.89 34.38 13.12
N GLY A 341 -48.64 34.79 14.37
CA GLY A 341 -49.71 35.04 15.32
C GLY A 341 -50.51 36.23 14.83
N THR A 342 -51.68 35.95 14.28
CA THR A 342 -52.76 36.90 14.11
C THR A 342 -53.06 37.54 15.47
N LYS A 343 -52.90 38.86 15.56
CA LYS A 343 -53.56 39.64 16.61
C LYS A 343 -54.95 40.05 16.12
N PRO A 344 -55.96 40.02 17.01
CA PRO A 344 -57.37 40.32 16.70
C PRO A 344 -57.61 41.78 16.30
#